data_AF-A0A954H850-F1
#
_entry.id   AF-A0A954H850-F1
#
_cell.length_a   1.000
_cell.length_b   1.000
_cell.length_c   1.000
_cell.angle_alpha   90.00
_cell.angle_beta   90.00
_cell.angle_gamma   90.00
#
_symmetry.space_group_name_H-M   'P 1'
#
loop_
_entity.id
_entity.type
_entity.pdbx_description
1 polymer ?
#
loop_
_entity_poly.entity_id
_entity_poly.type
_entity_poly.pdbx_seq_one_letter_code
_entity_poly.pdbx_strand_id
1 'polypeptide(L)'
;LLLYYEIEPTLERLREFQNYYIEQLPIELERCTGEVLPGVIDRLEEVHQHPDVHVGLLTGNLEQGAHLKINHYGLQHYFAFGSYGDHHRNRDDVARDALDRIRQQFGEQIQSEQVWVIGDTPSDVLCAQAIQARSLAVATGVFSREELVASSPDLLVNNLTEISLLNLLFNSEY
;
A
#
# COMPACT_ATOMS: atom_id res chain seq x y z
N LEU A 1 -4.02 5.19 -19.78
CA LEU A 1 -3.72 6.58 -20.16
C LEU A 1 -3.37 6.73 -21.64
N LEU A 2 -2.34 6.05 -22.18
CA LEU A 2 -2.02 6.13 -23.62
C LEU A 2 -3.23 5.79 -24.51
N LEU A 3 -3.90 4.67 -24.23
CA LEU A 3 -5.12 4.27 -24.94
C LEU A 3 -6.27 5.29 -24.81
N TYR A 4 -6.36 5.99 -23.68
CA TYR A 4 -7.38 7.03 -23.47
C TYR A 4 -7.15 8.23 -24.39
N TYR A 5 -5.88 8.54 -24.69
CA TYR A 5 -5.48 9.56 -25.65
C TYR A 5 -5.30 9.01 -27.08
N GLU A 6 -5.82 7.80 -27.36
CA GLU A 6 -5.71 7.14 -28.67
C GLU A 6 -4.25 6.92 -29.15
N ILE A 7 -3.31 6.86 -28.21
CA ILE A 7 -1.89 6.56 -28.47
C ILE A 7 -1.67 5.05 -28.33
N GLU A 8 -1.13 4.41 -29.37
CA GLU A 8 -0.76 2.99 -29.32
C GLU A 8 0.32 2.74 -28.24
N PRO A 9 0.10 1.80 -27.30
CA PRO A 9 0.96 1.57 -26.15
C PRO A 9 2.12 0.62 -26.49
N THR A 10 3.07 1.10 -27.30
CA THR A 10 4.32 0.38 -27.54
C THR A 10 5.20 0.39 -26.28
N LEU A 11 6.12 -0.58 -26.15
CA LEU A 11 7.05 -0.62 -25.01
C LEU A 11 7.91 0.64 -24.90
N GLU A 12 8.30 1.22 -26.04
CA GLU A 12 9.07 2.46 -26.11
C GLU A 12 8.27 3.64 -25.52
N ARG A 13 7.03 3.84 -25.98
CA ARG A 13 6.17 4.92 -25.48
C ARG A 13 5.79 4.75 -24.02
N LEU A 14 5.63 3.51 -23.55
CA LEU A 14 5.43 3.24 -22.14
C LEU A 14 6.65 3.67 -21.30
N ARG A 15 7.87 3.37 -21.76
CA ARG A 15 9.10 3.83 -21.10
C ARG A 15 9.25 5.34 -21.13
N GLU A 16 9.01 5.97 -22.28
CA GLU A 16 9.04 7.44 -22.39
C GLU A 16 8.06 8.09 -21.41
N PHE A 17 6.83 7.58 -21.36
CA PHE A 17 5.81 8.06 -20.42
C PHE A 17 6.23 7.86 -18.96
N GLN A 18 6.74 6.68 -18.60
CA GLN A 18 7.21 6.39 -17.25
C GLN A 18 8.36 7.31 -16.84
N ASN A 19 9.36 7.49 -17.71
CA ASN A 19 10.49 8.38 -17.46
C ASN A 19 10.02 9.82 -17.25
N TYR A 20 9.18 10.33 -18.15
CA TYR A 20 8.65 11.68 -18.05
C TYR A 20 7.81 11.87 -16.78
N TYR A 21 6.97 10.89 -16.42
CA TYR A 21 6.20 10.90 -15.18
C TYR A 21 7.11 11.00 -13.95
N ILE A 22 8.18 10.19 -13.89
CA ILE A 22 9.13 10.21 -12.77
C ILE A 22 9.90 11.53 -12.71
N GLU A 23 10.29 12.10 -13.86
CA GLU A 23 10.98 13.39 -13.93
C GLU A 23 10.08 14.55 -13.44
N GLN A 24 8.79 14.54 -13.79
CA GLN A 24 7.86 15.60 -13.41
C GLN A 24 7.31 15.46 -11.99
N LEU A 25 7.24 14.23 -11.46
CA LEU A 25 6.57 13.96 -10.17
C LEU A 25 7.09 14.82 -9.01
N PRO A 26 8.40 15.03 -8.79
CA PRO A 26 8.87 15.90 -7.70
C PRO A 26 8.41 17.35 -7.83
N ILE A 27 8.40 17.88 -9.06
CA ILE A 27 7.95 19.24 -9.36
C ILE A 27 6.46 19.38 -9.05
N GLU A 28 5.67 18.39 -9.43
CA GLU A 28 4.23 18.38 -9.18
C GLU A 28 3.90 18.12 -7.71
N LEU A 29 4.72 17.36 -6.97
CA LEU A 29 4.55 17.18 -5.52
C LEU A 29 4.77 18.48 -4.76
N GLU A 30 5.71 19.34 -5.17
CA GLU A 30 5.89 20.67 -4.57
C GLU A 30 4.72 21.63 -4.87
N ARG A 31 4.01 21.40 -5.97
CA ARG A 31 2.87 22.25 -6.42
C ARG A 31 1.54 21.78 -5.88
N CYS A 32 1.37 20.48 -5.69
CA CYS A 32 0.15 19.89 -5.19
C CYS A 32 0.04 20.08 -3.67
N THR A 33 -1.14 20.46 -3.20
CA THR A 33 -1.48 20.38 -1.78
C THR A 33 -1.92 18.95 -1.47
N GLY A 34 -0.97 18.08 -1.14
CA GLY A 34 -1.26 16.79 -0.51
C GLY A 34 -0.93 16.82 0.98
N GLU A 35 -1.48 15.87 1.72
CA GLU A 35 -1.30 15.76 3.17
C GLU A 35 -1.15 14.31 3.60
N VAL A 36 -0.54 14.12 4.77
CA VAL A 36 -0.52 12.82 5.45
C VAL A 36 -1.84 12.66 6.20
N LEU A 37 -2.56 11.58 5.92
CA LEU A 37 -3.90 11.36 6.46
C LEU A 37 -3.92 11.19 7.99
N PRO A 38 -5.06 11.49 8.66
CA PRO A 38 -5.17 11.39 10.11
C PRO A 38 -4.78 10.02 10.68
N GLY A 39 -3.90 10.04 11.67
CA GLY A 39 -3.43 8.85 12.39
C GLY A 39 -2.28 8.09 11.70
N VAL A 40 -1.93 8.38 10.44
CA VAL A 40 -0.87 7.65 9.73
C VAL A 40 0.48 7.76 10.46
N ILE A 41 0.90 8.98 10.83
CA ILE A 41 2.19 9.19 11.52
C ILE A 41 2.18 8.46 12.86
N ASP A 42 1.17 8.69 13.70
CA ASP A 42 1.07 8.07 15.02
C ASP A 42 1.09 6.53 14.95
N ARG A 43 0.44 5.93 13.95
CA ARG A 43 0.42 4.48 13.75
C ARG A 43 1.73 3.93 13.21
N LEU A 44 2.39 4.66 12.30
CA LEU A 44 3.72 4.29 11.82
C LEU A 44 4.76 4.37 12.94
N GLU A 45 4.75 5.42 13.75
CA GLU A 45 5.60 5.55 14.92
C GLU A 45 5.35 4.43 15.95
N GLU A 46 4.07 4.13 16.22
CA GLU A 46 3.66 3.05 17.12
C GLU A 46 4.30 1.71 16.75
N VAL A 47 4.18 1.29 15.48
CA VAL A 47 4.73 -0.01 15.04
C VAL A 47 6.23 0.03 14.82
N HIS A 48 6.80 1.17 14.44
CA HIS A 48 8.25 1.31 14.21
C HIS A 48 9.07 1.13 15.49
N GLN A 49 8.49 1.44 16.65
CA GLN A 49 9.12 1.21 17.95
C GLN A 49 9.10 -0.26 18.38
N HIS A 50 8.33 -1.13 17.70
CA HIS A 50 8.22 -2.54 18.03
C HIS A 50 9.15 -3.40 17.16
N PRO A 51 10.16 -4.08 17.73
CA PRO A 51 11.21 -4.74 16.95
C PRO A 51 10.71 -5.88 16.06
N ASP A 52 9.62 -6.53 16.46
CA ASP A 52 9.04 -7.67 15.74
C ASP A 52 7.96 -7.28 14.71
N VAL A 53 7.75 -5.98 14.49
CA VAL A 53 6.78 -5.48 13.50
C VAL A 53 7.51 -4.82 12.35
N HIS A 54 7.16 -5.23 11.13
CA HIS A 54 7.74 -4.69 9.91
C HIS A 54 6.65 -4.16 9.00
N VAL A 55 6.86 -2.94 8.50
CA VAL A 55 5.92 -2.28 7.58
C VAL A 55 6.53 -2.28 6.19
N GLY A 56 5.73 -2.65 5.19
CA GLY A 56 6.11 -2.60 3.78
C GLY A 56 5.09 -1.84 2.95
N LEU A 57 5.52 -1.34 1.79
CA LEU A 57 4.63 -0.72 0.80
C LEU A 57 4.05 -1.79 -0.12
N LEU A 58 2.74 -1.83 -0.26
CA LEU A 58 2.05 -2.63 -1.29
C LEU A 58 1.27 -1.67 -2.18
N THR A 59 1.72 -1.45 -3.43
CA THR A 59 1.09 -0.46 -4.30
C THR A 59 1.19 -0.78 -5.78
N GLY A 60 0.16 -0.43 -6.55
CA GLY A 60 0.21 -0.48 -8.01
C GLY A 60 0.99 0.67 -8.68
N ASN A 61 1.60 1.57 -7.91
CA ASN A 61 2.49 2.61 -8.46
C ASN A 61 3.82 2.00 -8.91
N LEU A 62 4.52 2.71 -9.82
CA LEU A 62 5.94 2.45 -10.09
C LEU A 62 6.74 2.61 -8.80
N GLU A 63 7.72 1.73 -8.56
CA GLU A 63 8.55 1.74 -7.35
C GLU A 63 9.15 3.12 -7.08
N GLN A 64 9.83 3.68 -8.09
CA GLN A 64 10.44 4.99 -7.99
C GLN A 64 9.42 6.10 -7.70
N GLY A 65 8.21 5.99 -8.27
CA GLY A 65 7.14 6.96 -8.03
C GLY A 65 6.57 6.86 -6.61
N ALA A 66 6.46 5.64 -6.06
CA ALA A 66 6.05 5.43 -4.68
C ALA A 66 7.07 6.03 -3.70
N HIS A 67 8.36 5.76 -3.92
CA HIS A 67 9.43 6.32 -3.09
C HIS A 67 9.51 7.84 -3.14
N LEU A 68 9.35 8.45 -4.31
CA LEU A 68 9.32 9.92 -4.43
C LEU A 68 8.19 10.54 -3.59
N LYS A 69 6.99 9.95 -3.63
CA LYS A 69 5.83 10.42 -2.83
C LYS A 69 6.09 10.25 -1.33
N ILE A 70 6.49 9.06 -0.91
CA ILE A 70 6.70 8.74 0.51
C ILE A 70 7.86 9.55 1.10
N ASN A 71 8.95 9.76 0.35
CA ASN A 71 10.07 10.58 0.77
C ASN A 71 9.71 12.07 0.86
N HIS A 72 8.88 12.58 -0.05
CA HIS A 72 8.41 13.97 -0.01
C HIS A 72 7.68 14.28 1.32
N TYR A 73 6.91 13.33 1.85
CA TYR A 73 6.25 13.46 3.15
C TYR A 73 7.10 12.98 4.35
N GLY A 74 8.37 12.62 4.13
CA GLY A 74 9.28 12.20 5.20
C GLY A 74 8.99 10.82 5.78
N LEU A 75 8.18 9.98 5.14
CA LEU A 75 7.71 8.69 5.71
C LEU A 75 8.57 7.48 5.29
N GLN A 76 9.55 7.67 4.41
CA GLN A 76 10.35 6.58 3.81
C GLN A 76 11.00 5.64 4.83
N HIS A 77 11.44 6.19 5.97
CA HIS A 77 12.17 5.45 6.99
C HIS A 77 11.32 4.43 7.77
N TYR A 78 9.98 4.49 7.66
CA TYR A 78 9.10 3.51 8.29
C TYR A 78 8.97 2.21 7.48
N PHE A 79 9.27 2.23 6.18
CA PHE A 79 9.01 1.10 5.28
C PHE A 79 10.29 0.30 5.04
N ALA A 80 10.31 -0.96 5.49
CA ALA A 80 11.47 -1.84 5.41
C ALA A 80 11.60 -2.55 4.05
N PHE A 81 10.51 -2.67 3.29
CA PHE A 81 10.43 -3.34 1.99
C PHE A 81 9.20 -2.85 1.21
N GLY A 82 9.02 -3.31 -0.03
CA GLY A 82 7.80 -3.08 -0.78
C GLY A 82 7.63 -3.97 -2.01
N SER A 83 6.42 -3.98 -2.56
CA SER A 83 6.07 -4.58 -3.85
C SER A 83 5.21 -3.60 -4.67
N TYR A 84 5.53 -3.51 -5.96
CA TYR A 84 5.19 -2.37 -6.81
C TYR A 84 4.61 -2.81 -8.16
N GLY A 85 3.86 -1.92 -8.82
CA GLY A 85 3.10 -2.21 -10.05
C GLY A 85 3.92 -2.25 -11.35
N ASP A 86 5.22 -1.98 -11.28
CA ASP A 86 6.16 -2.15 -12.40
C ASP A 86 6.50 -3.61 -12.68
N HIS A 87 6.45 -4.48 -11.67
CA HIS A 87 6.78 -5.90 -11.80
C HIS A 87 5.58 -6.76 -12.22
N HIS A 88 4.36 -6.38 -11.81
CA HIS A 88 3.15 -7.16 -12.07
C HIS A 88 1.99 -6.30 -12.57
N ARG A 89 1.31 -6.78 -13.61
CA ARG A 89 0.09 -6.13 -14.14
C ARG A 89 -1.15 -6.42 -13.31
N ASN A 90 -1.17 -7.57 -12.63
CA ASN A 90 -2.28 -7.97 -11.75
C ASN A 90 -1.91 -7.66 -10.28
N ARG A 91 -2.81 -7.00 -9.56
CA ARG A 91 -2.61 -6.63 -8.15
C ARG A 91 -2.49 -7.84 -7.23
N ASP A 92 -3.17 -8.93 -7.56
CA ASP A 92 -3.06 -10.19 -6.81
C ASP A 92 -1.63 -10.75 -6.89
N ASP A 93 -0.97 -10.58 -8.03
CA ASP A 93 0.42 -11.01 -8.20
C ASP A 93 1.38 -10.12 -7.41
N VAL A 94 1.09 -8.81 -7.29
CA VAL A 94 1.85 -7.89 -6.41
C VAL A 94 1.73 -8.34 -4.94
N ALA A 95 0.53 -8.72 -4.50
CA ALA A 95 0.32 -9.20 -3.13
C ALA A 95 1.07 -10.52 -2.85
N ARG A 96 1.06 -11.45 -3.81
CA ARG A 96 1.82 -12.71 -3.71
C ARG A 96 3.32 -12.48 -3.65
N ASP A 97 3.86 -11.61 -4.51
CA ASP A 97 5.26 -11.21 -4.49
C ASP A 97 5.64 -10.54 -3.15
N ALA A 98 4.76 -9.70 -2.59
CA ALA A 98 4.97 -9.14 -1.26
C ALA A 98 5.07 -10.21 -0.17
N LEU A 99 4.18 -11.20 -0.16
CA LEU A 99 4.22 -12.30 0.82
C LEU A 99 5.48 -13.16 0.69
N ASP A 100 5.89 -13.47 -0.54
CA ASP A 100 7.11 -14.24 -0.80
C ASP A 100 8.34 -13.47 -0.31
N ARG A 101 8.41 -12.15 -0.53
CA ARG A 101 9.49 -11.30 0.00
C ARG A 101 9.49 -11.26 1.52
N ILE A 102 8.33 -11.15 2.15
CA ILE A 102 8.19 -11.19 3.62
C ILE A 102 8.79 -12.49 4.16
N ARG A 103 8.45 -13.64 3.56
CA ARG A 103 8.98 -14.94 3.99
C ARG A 103 10.47 -15.09 3.76
N GLN A 104 10.98 -14.61 2.62
CA GLN A 104 12.41 -14.62 2.33
C GLN A 104 13.22 -13.76 3.31
N GLN A 105 12.67 -12.61 3.71
CA GLN A 105 13.37 -11.64 4.54
C GLN A 105 13.25 -11.94 6.05
N PHE A 106 12.08 -12.37 6.51
CA PHE A 106 11.76 -12.52 7.94
C PHE A 106 11.50 -13.96 8.37
N GLY A 107 11.46 -14.90 7.41
CA GLY A 107 11.42 -16.34 7.62
C GLY A 107 10.14 -17.01 7.12
N GLU A 108 10.30 -18.22 6.59
CA GLU A 108 9.22 -19.05 6.01
C GLU A 108 8.12 -19.43 7.01
N GLN A 109 8.38 -19.29 8.31
CA GLN A 109 7.39 -19.55 9.36
C GLN A 109 6.30 -18.49 9.45
N ILE A 110 6.42 -17.33 8.79
CA ILE A 110 5.38 -16.31 8.80
C ILE A 110 4.13 -16.84 8.09
N GLN A 111 3.06 -16.98 8.89
CA GLN A 111 1.75 -17.38 8.42
C GLN A 111 1.04 -16.18 7.81
N SER A 112 0.22 -16.41 6.78
CA SER A 112 -0.48 -15.34 6.08
C SER A 112 -1.41 -14.56 7.04
N GLU A 113 -2.00 -15.22 8.03
CA GLU A 113 -2.90 -14.64 9.02
C GLU A 113 -2.20 -13.66 9.98
N GLN A 114 -0.88 -13.67 10.03
CA GLN A 114 -0.06 -12.70 10.77
C GLN A 114 0.21 -11.43 9.95
N VAL A 115 -0.10 -11.44 8.65
CA VAL A 115 0.07 -10.31 7.75
C VAL A 115 -1.25 -9.54 7.69
N TRP A 116 -1.15 -8.22 7.80
CA TRP A 116 -2.25 -7.30 7.59
C TRP A 116 -2.01 -6.46 6.35
N VAL A 117 -2.99 -6.40 5.46
CA VAL A 117 -3.04 -5.43 4.36
C VAL A 117 -3.96 -4.29 4.78
N ILE A 118 -3.44 -3.08 4.73
CA ILE A 118 -4.14 -1.86 5.14
C ILE A 118 -4.30 -0.97 3.91
N GLY A 119 -5.53 -0.57 3.59
CA GLY A 119 -5.80 0.26 2.42
C GLY A 119 -7.20 0.84 2.38
N ASP A 120 -7.44 1.75 1.44
CA ASP A 120 -8.66 2.55 1.30
C ASP A 120 -9.50 2.17 0.08
N THR A 121 -9.13 1.10 -0.62
CA THR A 121 -9.84 0.62 -1.81
C THR A 121 -10.33 -0.83 -1.63
N PRO A 122 -11.43 -1.22 -2.30
CA PRO A 122 -11.85 -2.62 -2.36
C PRO A 122 -10.74 -3.56 -2.87
N SER A 123 -9.84 -3.05 -3.71
CA SER A 123 -8.71 -3.84 -4.20
C SER A 123 -7.72 -4.23 -3.10
N ASP A 124 -7.54 -3.40 -2.07
CA ASP A 124 -6.61 -3.72 -0.97
C ASP A 124 -7.14 -4.90 -0.14
N VAL A 125 -8.46 -4.95 0.04
CA VAL A 125 -9.15 -6.09 0.68
C VAL A 125 -8.99 -7.36 -0.17
N LEU A 126 -9.20 -7.26 -1.49
CA LEU A 126 -9.00 -8.39 -2.40
C LEU A 126 -7.54 -8.88 -2.42
N CYS A 127 -6.57 -7.96 -2.38
CA CYS A 127 -5.14 -8.30 -2.26
C CYS A 127 -4.86 -9.12 -1.00
N ALA A 128 -5.44 -8.73 0.14
CA ALA A 128 -5.32 -9.48 1.39
C ALA A 128 -5.87 -10.90 1.24
N GLN A 129 -7.09 -11.03 0.71
CA GLN A 129 -7.76 -12.30 0.48
C GLN A 129 -6.97 -13.22 -0.46
N ALA A 130 -6.37 -12.68 -1.52
CA ALA A 130 -5.59 -13.43 -2.50
C ALA A 130 -4.38 -14.16 -1.87
N ILE A 131 -3.85 -13.63 -0.76
CA ILE A 131 -2.74 -14.19 0.00
C ILE A 131 -3.15 -14.77 1.36
N GLN A 132 -4.46 -14.81 1.66
CA GLN A 132 -5.03 -15.25 2.93
C GLN A 132 -4.54 -14.42 4.14
N ALA A 133 -4.19 -13.16 3.90
CA ALA A 133 -3.87 -12.18 4.93
C ALA A 133 -5.14 -11.54 5.48
N ARG A 134 -5.01 -10.91 6.65
CA ARG A 134 -6.06 -10.07 7.23
C ARG A 134 -6.10 -8.72 6.53
N SER A 135 -7.26 -8.08 6.53
CA SER A 135 -7.51 -6.81 5.86
C SER A 135 -8.08 -5.76 6.81
N LEU A 136 -7.48 -4.57 6.80
CA LEU A 136 -8.02 -3.37 7.42
C LEU A 136 -8.38 -2.36 6.33
N ALA A 137 -9.67 -2.19 6.09
CA ALA A 137 -10.18 -1.14 5.21
C ALA A 137 -10.25 0.20 5.97
N VAL A 138 -9.77 1.27 5.35
CA VAL A 138 -9.75 2.62 5.93
C VAL A 138 -10.56 3.56 5.03
N ALA A 139 -11.69 4.08 5.52
CA ALA A 139 -12.62 4.88 4.72
C ALA A 139 -12.20 6.35 4.51
N THR A 140 -10.92 6.58 4.18
CA THR A 140 -10.35 7.88 3.85
C THR A 140 -10.21 8.12 2.34
N GLY A 141 -10.48 7.09 1.53
CA GLY A 141 -10.32 7.10 0.08
C GLY A 141 -11.52 7.67 -0.68
N VAL A 142 -11.53 7.40 -1.99
CA VAL A 142 -12.63 7.80 -2.89
C VAL A 142 -13.82 6.84 -2.86
N PHE A 143 -13.63 5.64 -2.31
CA PHE A 143 -14.67 4.62 -2.20
C PHE A 143 -15.52 4.84 -0.95
N SER A 144 -16.83 4.64 -1.09
CA SER A 144 -17.76 4.75 0.03
C SER A 144 -17.53 3.63 1.05
N ARG A 145 -17.98 3.86 2.28
CA ARG A 145 -17.93 2.83 3.34
C ARG A 145 -18.70 1.58 2.92
N GLU A 146 -19.83 1.72 2.22
CA GLU A 146 -20.63 0.61 1.71
C GLU A 146 -19.88 -0.19 0.64
N GLU A 147 -19.16 0.49 -0.26
CA GLU A 147 -18.32 -0.17 -1.27
C GLU A 147 -17.18 -0.98 -0.62
N LEU A 148 -16.56 -0.43 0.42
CA LEU A 148 -15.56 -1.15 1.21
C LEU A 148 -16.17 -2.35 1.93
N VAL A 149 -17.32 -2.20 2.60
CA VAL A 149 -18.03 -3.33 3.24
C VAL A 149 -18.36 -4.43 2.23
N ALA A 150 -18.75 -4.08 1.00
CA ALA A 150 -19.07 -5.06 -0.03
C ALA A 150 -17.88 -5.96 -0.43
N SER A 151 -16.65 -5.48 -0.25
CA SER A 151 -15.43 -6.30 -0.43
C SER A 151 -15.13 -7.26 0.73
N SER A 152 -15.92 -7.22 1.81
CA SER A 152 -15.79 -8.09 3.00
C SER A 152 -14.42 -7.99 3.70
N PRO A 153 -14.00 -6.80 4.17
CA PRO A 153 -12.79 -6.66 4.97
C PRO A 153 -12.97 -7.29 6.36
N ASP A 154 -11.87 -7.74 6.98
CA ASP A 154 -11.88 -8.25 8.35
C ASP A 154 -12.19 -7.13 9.35
N LEU A 155 -11.68 -5.93 9.09
CA LEU A 155 -12.00 -4.74 9.87
C LEU A 155 -12.13 -3.49 9.01
N LEU A 156 -12.98 -2.55 9.45
CA LEU A 156 -13.18 -1.28 8.76
C LEU A 156 -13.29 -0.12 9.74
N VAL A 157 -12.44 0.89 9.56
CA VAL A 157 -12.39 2.14 10.35
C VAL A 157 -12.57 3.37 9.46
N ASN A 158 -12.99 4.50 10.03
CA ASN A 158 -13.11 5.74 9.24
C ASN A 158 -11.75 6.33 8.90
N ASN A 159 -10.80 6.25 9.83
CA ASN A 159 -9.40 6.63 9.65
C ASN A 159 -8.54 5.91 10.70
N LEU A 160 -7.22 6.05 10.61
CA LEU A 160 -6.29 5.32 11.48
C LEU A 160 -6.23 5.84 12.93
N THR A 161 -6.89 6.95 13.27
CA THR A 161 -6.97 7.42 14.66
C THR A 161 -7.83 6.51 15.54
N GLU A 162 -8.74 5.74 14.95
CA GLU A 162 -9.72 4.89 15.65
C GLU A 162 -9.14 3.56 16.14
N ILE A 163 -7.90 3.23 15.78
CA ILE A 163 -7.33 1.91 16.02
C ILE A 163 -5.87 1.97 16.43
N SER A 164 -5.39 0.95 17.16
CA SER A 164 -3.96 0.69 17.41
C SER A 164 -3.52 -0.48 16.54
N LEU A 165 -2.41 -0.31 15.82
CA LEU A 165 -1.91 -1.39 14.96
C LEU A 165 -1.24 -2.49 15.79
N LEU A 166 -0.66 -2.17 16.95
CA LEU A 166 -0.13 -3.20 17.86
C LEU A 166 -1.25 -4.06 18.45
N ASN A 167 -2.38 -3.45 18.79
CA ASN A 167 -3.55 -4.23 19.25
C ASN A 167 -4.07 -5.16 18.15
N LEU A 168 -4.09 -4.73 16.88
CA LEU A 168 -4.44 -5.59 15.76
C LEU A 168 -3.51 -6.79 15.59
N LEU A 169 -2.21 -6.59 15.82
CA LEU A 169 -1.20 -7.62 15.63
C LEU A 169 -1.12 -8.61 16.79
N PHE A 170 -1.36 -8.16 18.03
CA PHE A 170 -1.06 -8.95 19.23
C PHE A 170 -2.28 -9.28 20.09
N ASN A 171 -3.43 -8.64 19.93
CA ASN A 171 -4.62 -8.94 20.71
C ASN A 171 -5.66 -9.71 19.89
N SER A 172 -6.15 -10.81 20.46
CA SER A 172 -7.15 -11.71 19.87
C SER A 172 -8.59 -11.19 19.94
N GLU A 173 -8.80 -9.90 20.21
CA GLU A 173 -10.15 -9.29 20.28
C GLU A 173 -10.74 -8.95 18.90
N TYR A 174 -10.00 -9.21 17.81
CA TYR A 174 -10.41 -9.00 16.42
C TYR A 174 -10.13 -10.22 15.53
#